data_AF-A0AAV2JUV6-F1
#
_entry.id   AF-A0AAV2JUV6-F1
#
_cell.length_a   1.000
_cell.length_b   1.000
_cell.length_c   1.000
_cell.angle_alpha   90.00
_cell.angle_beta   90.00
_cell.angle_gamma   90.00
#
_symmetry.space_group_name_H-M   'P 1'
#
loop_
_entity.id
_entity.type
_entity.pdbx_description
1 polymer ?
#
loop_
_entity_poly.entity_id
_entity_poly.type
_entity_poly.pdbx_seq_one_letter_code
_entity_poly.pdbx_strand_id
1 'polypeptide(L)'
;MDGVRNKFRALQCCADEAEERAKQFQAELQVEREEREKAEGEVASLNRRIQLVEEELDRAQERLSSALQRLEEAEKAADESERGIKVIENRAMKDEEKMEIQEMQLKEAKHIAEEADRKYEEVARKLVILEGDLERAEERAEIAEIKCTDLEEELKNVTNSLKSLEAQSDKYSEKEDKYEEEIKILNDRLKEAETRAEFAERTVAKLETTIDKLEESLHDEKEENNNMRQRLEQTLLELSSLFSEDAFNSTFISTIGIDFKIRTIELDGKKIKLQIWDTAGQERFRTITTAYYRGAMGIMLVYDITNEKSFENIKNWIRNIEEHASSDVEKMVLGNKCDINDKRQVSKDRGEKLALEYGIKFMETSAKANINVENAFLTLARDIKTKMDSKLEGNTPQGSSHGVKISEPQKKTSFFRCSLL
;
A
#
# COMPACT_ATOMS: atom_id res chain seq x y z
N MET A 1 142.50 -129.96 106.04
CA MET A 1 141.34 -129.18 106.53
C MET A 1 141.21 -127.80 105.86
N ASP A 2 141.92 -127.52 104.74
CA ASP A 2 141.86 -126.21 104.07
C ASP A 2 141.17 -126.20 102.69
N GLY A 3 141.05 -127.36 102.01
CA GLY A 3 140.41 -127.45 100.68
C GLY A 3 138.88 -127.36 100.67
N VAL A 4 138.22 -127.80 101.75
CA VAL A 4 136.74 -127.77 101.86
C VAL A 4 136.22 -126.36 102.15
N ARG A 5 136.98 -125.56 102.92
CA ARG A 5 136.61 -124.20 103.31
C ARG A 5 136.67 -123.22 102.12
N ASN A 6 137.58 -123.43 101.16
CA ASN A 6 137.64 -122.65 99.91
C ASN A 6 136.52 -123.01 98.91
N LYS A 7 136.14 -124.29 98.78
CA LYS A 7 135.01 -124.69 97.91
C LYS A 7 133.67 -124.21 98.45
N PHE A 8 133.47 -124.19 99.76
CA PHE A 8 132.24 -123.69 100.37
C PHE A 8 132.09 -122.17 100.17
N ARG A 9 133.18 -121.40 100.31
CA ARG A 9 133.17 -119.96 100.00
C ARG A 9 132.91 -119.65 98.52
N ALA A 10 133.46 -120.46 97.60
CA ALA A 10 133.20 -120.29 96.17
C ALA A 10 131.74 -120.60 95.79
N LEU A 11 131.16 -121.64 96.38
CA LEU A 11 129.74 -121.98 96.18
C LEU A 11 128.80 -120.93 96.79
N GLN A 12 129.16 -120.36 97.95
CA GLN A 12 128.38 -119.30 98.58
C GLN A 12 128.45 -118.00 97.74
N CYS A 13 129.63 -117.64 97.23
CA CYS A 13 129.77 -116.51 96.29
C CYS A 13 128.98 -116.74 94.99
N CYS A 14 129.00 -117.95 94.41
CA CYS A 14 128.17 -118.28 93.24
C CYS A 14 126.66 -118.24 93.53
N ALA A 15 126.23 -118.65 94.73
CA ALA A 15 124.83 -118.61 95.13
C ALA A 15 124.36 -117.16 95.35
N ASP A 16 125.18 -116.34 96.03
CA ASP A 16 124.92 -114.92 96.24
C ASP A 16 124.90 -114.15 94.91
N GLU A 17 125.83 -114.44 93.98
CA GLU A 17 125.83 -113.88 92.62
C GLU A 17 124.62 -114.32 91.80
N ALA A 18 124.17 -115.57 91.94
CA ALA A 18 122.96 -116.06 91.27
C ALA A 18 121.69 -115.42 91.87
N GLU A 19 121.66 -115.20 93.19
CA GLU A 19 120.57 -114.51 93.88
C GLU A 19 120.51 -113.03 93.51
N GLU A 20 121.66 -112.35 93.41
CA GLU A 20 121.74 -110.98 92.89
C GLU A 20 121.29 -110.91 91.43
N ARG A 21 121.72 -111.83 90.57
CA ARG A 21 121.25 -111.89 89.17
C ARG A 21 119.76 -112.19 89.09
N ALA A 22 119.21 -113.04 89.96
CA ALA A 22 117.78 -113.31 90.01
C ALA A 22 116.99 -112.07 90.47
N LYS A 23 117.50 -111.30 91.44
CA LYS A 23 116.92 -110.02 91.86
C LYS A 23 117.01 -108.96 90.76
N GLN A 24 118.13 -108.88 90.05
CA GLN A 24 118.30 -108.01 88.89
C GLN A 24 117.30 -108.36 87.78
N PHE A 25 117.20 -109.63 87.39
CA PHE A 25 116.21 -110.07 86.40
C PHE A 25 114.76 -109.86 86.87
N GLN A 26 114.47 -110.02 88.16
CA GLN A 26 113.15 -109.70 88.70
C GLN A 26 112.85 -108.20 88.62
N ALA A 27 113.82 -107.34 88.92
CA ALA A 27 113.68 -105.90 88.78
C ALA A 27 113.52 -105.48 87.31
N GLU A 28 114.33 -106.02 86.40
CA GLU A 28 114.22 -105.79 84.96
C GLU A 28 112.86 -106.26 84.42
N LEU A 29 112.41 -107.45 84.81
CA LEU A 29 111.09 -107.97 84.44
C LEU A 29 109.96 -107.08 84.98
N GLN A 30 110.13 -106.49 86.16
CA GLN A 30 109.14 -105.59 86.75
C GLN A 30 109.10 -104.24 86.03
N VAL A 31 110.25 -103.68 85.67
CA VAL A 31 110.34 -102.46 84.83
C VAL A 31 109.68 -102.71 83.47
N GLU A 32 110.01 -103.81 82.80
CA GLU A 32 109.43 -104.18 81.52
C GLU A 32 107.90 -104.37 81.62
N ARG A 33 107.41 -104.95 82.72
CA ARG A 33 105.96 -105.07 82.99
C ARG A 33 105.29 -103.72 83.17
N GLU A 34 105.91 -102.80 83.91
CA GLU A 34 105.39 -101.45 84.11
C GLU A 34 105.41 -100.64 82.80
N GLU A 35 106.45 -100.78 81.98
CA GLU A 35 106.53 -100.16 80.65
C GLU A 35 105.47 -100.74 79.70
N ARG A 36 105.29 -102.06 79.71
CA ARG A 36 104.22 -102.72 78.95
C ARG A 36 102.84 -102.28 79.40
N GLU A 37 102.58 -102.16 80.70
CA GLU A 37 101.30 -101.69 81.23
C GLU A 37 101.03 -100.23 80.83
N LYS A 38 102.06 -99.36 80.85
CA LYS A 38 101.97 -98.00 80.32
C LYS A 38 101.65 -97.98 78.82
N ALA A 39 102.35 -98.78 78.02
CA ALA A 39 102.10 -98.89 76.58
C ALA A 39 100.71 -99.46 76.27
N GLU A 40 100.25 -100.48 77.00
CA GLU A 40 98.89 -101.02 76.88
C GLU A 40 97.84 -99.96 77.27
N GLY A 41 98.10 -99.15 78.29
CA GLY A 41 97.28 -98.00 78.66
C GLY A 41 97.22 -96.90 77.59
N GLU A 42 98.36 -96.58 76.96
CA GLU A 42 98.44 -95.63 75.85
C GLU A 42 97.69 -96.15 74.61
N VAL A 43 97.86 -97.43 74.26
CA VAL A 43 97.12 -98.08 73.16
C VAL A 43 95.62 -98.07 73.44
N ALA A 44 95.20 -98.35 74.68
CA ALA A 44 93.79 -98.29 75.06
C ALA A 44 93.23 -96.85 74.95
N SER A 45 94.01 -95.84 75.35
CA SER A 45 93.65 -94.43 75.22
C SER A 45 93.54 -93.99 73.75
N LEU A 46 94.51 -94.37 72.93
CA LEU A 46 94.50 -94.09 71.48
C LEU A 46 93.34 -94.79 70.78
N ASN A 47 93.03 -96.04 71.12
CA ASN A 47 91.88 -96.76 70.56
C ASN A 47 90.55 -96.09 70.90
N ARG A 48 90.38 -95.59 72.13
CA ARG A 48 89.20 -94.79 72.50
C ARG A 48 89.13 -93.49 71.69
N ARG A 49 90.27 -92.82 71.47
CA ARG A 49 90.34 -91.61 70.67
C ARG A 49 90.03 -91.87 69.19
N ILE A 50 90.51 -92.97 68.63
CA ILE A 50 90.18 -93.40 67.25
C ILE A 50 88.68 -93.61 67.12
N GLN A 51 88.04 -94.35 68.03
CA GLN A 51 86.59 -94.55 68.02
C GLN A 51 85.81 -93.24 68.07
N LEU A 52 86.21 -92.30 68.93
CA LEU A 52 85.56 -90.98 68.99
C LEU A 52 85.71 -90.19 67.69
N VAL A 53 86.88 -90.23 67.06
CA VAL A 53 87.13 -89.56 65.79
C VAL A 53 86.36 -90.23 64.64
N GLU A 54 86.26 -91.56 64.64
CA GLU A 54 85.44 -92.32 63.68
C GLU A 54 83.96 -91.96 63.83
N GLU A 55 83.43 -91.94 65.06
CA GLU A 55 82.05 -91.49 65.32
C GLU A 55 81.81 -90.03 64.90
N GLU A 56 82.78 -89.14 65.14
CA GLU A 56 82.70 -87.75 64.69
C GLU A 56 82.74 -87.63 63.16
N LEU A 57 83.57 -88.45 62.50
CA LEU A 57 83.65 -88.53 61.05
C LEU A 57 82.33 -89.02 60.45
N ASP A 58 81.74 -90.08 60.99
CA ASP A 58 80.45 -90.62 60.54
C ASP A 58 79.34 -89.57 60.69
N ARG A 59 79.26 -88.90 61.85
CA ARG A 59 78.31 -87.79 62.07
C ARG A 59 78.54 -86.63 61.11
N ALA A 60 79.79 -86.31 60.78
CA ALA A 60 80.12 -85.27 59.81
C ALA A 60 79.72 -85.68 58.39
N GLN A 61 79.92 -86.95 58.01
CA GLN A 61 79.50 -87.50 56.72
C GLN A 61 77.98 -87.52 56.57
N GLU A 62 77.23 -87.91 57.60
CA GLU A 62 75.75 -87.84 57.58
C GLU A 62 75.25 -86.40 57.45
N ARG A 63 75.88 -85.45 58.16
CA ARG A 63 75.57 -84.01 58.03
C ARG A 63 75.90 -83.50 56.62
N LEU A 64 77.02 -83.92 56.05
CA LEU A 64 77.39 -83.54 54.70
C LEU A 64 76.42 -84.12 53.67
N SER A 65 76.04 -85.40 53.81
CA SER A 65 75.09 -86.06 52.93
C SER A 65 73.72 -85.39 52.96
N SER A 66 73.20 -85.07 54.14
CA SER A 66 71.94 -84.34 54.29
C SER A 66 72.01 -82.90 53.77
N ALA A 67 73.15 -82.22 53.92
CA ALA A 67 73.37 -80.90 53.34
C ALA A 67 73.41 -80.93 51.81
N LEU A 68 74.08 -81.92 51.22
CA LEU A 68 74.13 -82.11 49.77
C LEU A 68 72.75 -82.43 49.19
N GLN A 69 71.96 -83.30 49.84
CA GLN A 69 70.60 -83.59 49.41
C GLN A 69 69.72 -82.33 49.42
N ARG A 70 69.80 -81.52 50.48
CA ARG A 70 69.06 -80.25 50.55
C ARG A 70 69.50 -79.25 49.49
N LEU A 71 70.79 -79.23 49.15
CA LEU A 71 71.32 -78.37 48.09
C LEU A 71 70.80 -78.80 46.71
N GLU A 72 70.75 -80.10 46.44
CA GLU A 72 70.18 -80.64 45.20
C GLU A 72 68.67 -80.33 45.09
N GLU A 73 67.91 -80.46 46.18
CA GLU A 73 66.48 -80.10 46.22
C GLU A 73 66.27 -78.59 45.98
N ALA A 74 67.12 -77.75 46.57
CA ALA A 74 67.09 -76.30 46.35
C ALA A 74 67.46 -75.91 44.91
N GLU A 75 68.43 -76.60 44.31
CA GLU A 75 68.83 -76.39 42.90
C GLU A 75 67.69 -76.76 41.95
N LYS A 76 67.03 -77.90 42.16
CA LYS A 76 65.84 -78.28 41.38
C LYS A 76 64.71 -77.26 41.50
N ALA A 77 64.44 -76.77 42.71
CA ALA A 77 63.42 -75.74 42.94
C ALA A 77 63.79 -74.41 42.26
N ALA A 78 65.08 -74.04 42.24
CA ALA A 78 65.56 -72.86 41.54
C ALA A 78 65.41 -73.00 40.02
N ASP A 79 65.76 -74.15 39.45
CA ASP A 79 65.57 -74.45 38.02
C ASP A 79 64.09 -74.38 37.61
N GLU A 80 63.19 -74.93 38.43
CA GLU A 80 61.74 -74.84 38.21
C GLU A 80 61.25 -73.38 38.29
N SER A 81 61.77 -72.60 39.22
CA SER A 81 61.47 -71.17 39.34
C SER A 81 61.96 -70.39 38.11
N GLU A 82 63.18 -70.65 37.62
CA GLU A 82 63.72 -70.00 36.43
C GLU A 82 62.89 -70.32 35.17
N ARG A 83 62.43 -71.58 35.04
CA ARG A 83 61.47 -71.96 33.99
C ARG A 83 60.15 -71.20 34.14
N GLY A 84 59.65 -71.07 35.37
CA GLY A 84 58.45 -70.28 35.67
C GLY A 84 58.59 -68.82 35.26
N ILE A 85 59.72 -68.20 35.58
CA ILE A 85 60.05 -66.82 35.20
C ILE A 85 60.05 -66.67 33.68
N LYS A 86 60.72 -67.57 32.93
CA LYS A 86 60.75 -67.53 31.47
C LYS A 86 59.37 -67.64 30.83
N VAL A 87 58.46 -68.44 31.40
CA VAL A 87 57.07 -68.54 30.89
C VAL A 87 56.30 -67.25 31.15
N ILE A 88 56.46 -66.65 32.33
CA ILE A 88 55.81 -65.38 32.69
C ILE A 88 56.34 -64.24 31.81
N GLU A 89 57.65 -64.17 31.59
CA GLU A 89 58.28 -63.18 30.73
C GLU A 89 57.76 -63.27 29.30
N ASN A 90 57.72 -64.47 28.72
CA ASN A 90 57.14 -64.67 27.39
C ASN A 90 55.64 -64.30 27.31
N ARG A 91 54.88 -64.51 28.39
CA ARG A 91 53.48 -64.09 28.43
C ARG A 91 53.37 -62.57 28.53
N ALA A 92 54.18 -61.94 29.37
CA ALA A 92 54.23 -60.49 29.53
C ALA A 92 54.60 -59.80 28.21
N MET A 93 55.61 -60.28 27.49
CA MET A 93 55.99 -59.74 26.18
C MET A 93 54.84 -59.81 25.16
N LYS A 94 54.12 -60.95 25.09
CA LYS A 94 52.96 -61.09 24.20
C LYS A 94 51.80 -60.19 24.58
N ASP A 95 51.59 -59.95 25.87
CA ASP A 95 50.52 -59.08 26.33
C ASP A 95 50.89 -57.60 26.13
N GLU A 96 52.17 -57.24 26.22
CA GLU A 96 52.71 -55.93 25.83
C GLU A 96 52.51 -55.66 24.33
N GLU A 97 52.90 -56.59 23.45
CA GLU A 97 52.66 -56.48 22.00
C GLU A 97 51.17 -56.29 21.65
N LYS A 98 50.28 -57.03 22.34
CA LYS A 98 48.82 -56.86 22.15
C LYS A 98 48.35 -55.49 22.64
N MET A 99 48.87 -55.03 23.77
CA MET A 99 48.52 -53.72 24.33
C MET A 99 48.92 -52.62 23.35
N GLU A 100 50.11 -52.68 22.76
CA GLU A 100 50.56 -51.72 21.75
C GLU A 100 49.65 -51.69 20.51
N ILE A 101 49.24 -52.85 20.00
CA ILE A 101 48.31 -52.93 18.87
C ILE A 101 46.95 -52.31 19.23
N GLN A 102 46.43 -52.63 20.42
CA GLN A 102 45.16 -52.08 20.89
C GLN A 102 45.24 -50.57 21.12
N GLU A 103 46.35 -50.05 21.63
CA GLU A 103 46.59 -48.62 21.76
C GLU A 103 46.60 -47.91 20.40
N MET A 104 47.21 -48.54 19.39
CA MET A 104 47.24 -48.00 18.03
C MET A 104 45.84 -47.95 17.43
N GLN A 105 45.07 -49.03 17.55
CA GLN A 105 43.66 -49.08 17.11
C GLN A 105 42.79 -48.05 17.83
N LEU A 106 43.01 -47.86 19.14
CA LEU A 106 42.29 -46.89 19.94
C LEU A 106 42.62 -45.44 19.52
N LYS A 107 43.88 -45.15 19.15
CA LYS A 107 44.27 -43.85 18.58
C LYS A 107 43.62 -43.61 17.22
N GLU A 108 43.59 -44.61 16.35
CA GLU A 108 42.93 -44.50 15.04
C GLU A 108 41.42 -44.28 15.17
N ALA A 109 40.75 -45.07 16.02
CA ALA A 109 39.32 -44.91 16.29
C ALA A 109 38.98 -43.52 16.85
N LYS A 110 39.83 -42.98 17.74
CA LYS A 110 39.69 -41.60 18.24
C LYS A 110 39.82 -40.56 17.13
N HIS A 111 40.81 -40.70 16.26
CA HIS A 111 40.99 -39.77 15.15
C HIS A 111 39.79 -39.77 14.19
N ILE A 112 39.25 -40.96 13.88
CA ILE A 112 38.03 -41.10 13.05
C ILE A 112 36.84 -40.43 13.72
N ALA A 113 36.65 -40.62 15.04
CA ALA A 113 35.58 -39.99 15.79
C ALA A 113 35.71 -38.45 15.76
N GLU A 114 36.91 -37.91 16.02
CA GLU A 114 37.17 -36.47 15.97
C GLU A 114 36.93 -35.88 14.57
N GLU A 115 37.30 -36.58 13.50
CA GLU A 115 36.99 -36.15 12.13
C GLU A 115 35.49 -36.17 11.84
N ALA A 116 34.76 -37.17 12.35
CA ALA A 116 33.32 -37.24 12.21
C ALA A 116 32.66 -36.07 12.94
N ASP A 117 33.06 -35.80 14.18
CA ASP A 117 32.55 -34.67 14.98
C ASP A 117 32.81 -33.33 14.29
N ARG A 118 34.02 -33.11 13.75
CA ARG A 118 34.33 -31.91 12.94
C ARG A 118 33.37 -31.76 11.75
N LYS A 119 33.11 -32.85 11.01
CA LYS A 119 32.16 -32.84 9.87
C LYS A 119 30.73 -32.56 10.34
N TYR A 120 30.30 -33.14 11.45
CA TYR A 120 28.99 -32.87 12.04
C TYR A 120 28.83 -31.40 12.44
N GLU A 121 29.84 -30.81 13.07
CA GLU A 121 29.82 -29.38 13.41
C GLU A 121 29.76 -28.47 12.17
N GLU A 122 30.46 -28.83 11.09
CA GLU A 122 30.38 -28.08 9.82
C GLU A 122 29.01 -28.17 9.18
N VAL A 123 28.41 -29.36 9.15
CA VAL A 123 27.05 -29.57 8.63
C VAL A 123 26.03 -28.81 9.48
N ALA A 124 26.14 -28.88 10.82
CA ALA A 124 25.27 -28.15 11.73
C ALA A 124 25.36 -26.64 11.51
N ARG A 125 26.58 -26.09 11.35
CA ARG A 125 26.77 -24.66 11.03
C ARG A 125 26.14 -24.26 9.70
N LYS A 126 26.30 -25.08 8.65
CA LYS A 126 25.67 -24.83 7.34
C LYS A 126 24.15 -24.89 7.41
N LEU A 127 23.62 -25.82 8.20
CA LEU A 127 22.18 -26.00 8.37
C LEU A 127 21.54 -24.76 9.02
N VAL A 128 22.15 -24.20 10.07
CA VAL A 128 21.67 -22.96 10.70
C VAL A 128 21.64 -21.79 9.71
N ILE A 129 22.64 -21.66 8.85
CA ILE A 129 22.67 -20.60 7.82
C ILE A 129 21.54 -20.82 6.80
N LEU A 130 21.36 -22.06 6.33
CA LEU A 130 20.31 -22.40 5.37
C LEU A 130 18.91 -22.21 5.95
N GLU A 131 18.70 -22.52 7.23
CA GLU A 131 17.44 -22.24 7.93
C GLU A 131 17.15 -20.74 7.97
N GLY A 132 18.14 -19.91 8.28
CA GLY A 132 17.97 -18.44 8.25
C GLY A 132 17.82 -17.85 6.83
N ASP A 133 18.40 -18.48 5.81
CA ASP A 133 18.17 -18.12 4.41
C ASP A 133 16.75 -18.50 3.96
N LEU A 134 16.27 -19.65 4.40
CA LEU A 134 14.91 -20.14 4.15
C LEU A 134 13.87 -19.23 4.79
N GLU A 135 14.02 -18.89 6.07
CA GLU A 135 13.10 -17.98 6.78
C GLU A 135 12.98 -16.63 6.06
N ARG A 136 14.12 -16.05 5.65
CA ARG A 136 14.12 -14.80 4.86
C ARG A 136 13.49 -14.93 3.48
N ALA A 137 13.55 -16.12 2.87
CA ALA A 137 12.90 -16.38 1.60
C ALA A 137 11.38 -16.54 1.77
N GLU A 138 10.96 -17.20 2.85
CA GLU A 138 9.55 -17.35 3.24
C GLU A 138 8.90 -16.01 3.55
N GLU A 139 9.54 -15.13 4.34
CA GLU A 139 9.04 -13.77 4.59
C GLU A 139 8.85 -12.96 3.29
N ARG A 140 9.79 -13.09 2.33
CA ARG A 140 9.67 -12.43 1.02
C ARG A 140 8.53 -13.02 0.19
N ALA A 141 8.33 -14.33 0.26
CA ALA A 141 7.23 -15.00 -0.43
C ALA A 141 5.89 -14.57 0.14
N GLU A 142 5.75 -14.50 1.47
CA GLU A 142 4.53 -14.04 2.14
C GLU A 142 4.17 -12.60 1.75
N ILE A 143 5.16 -11.68 1.73
CA ILE A 143 4.94 -10.31 1.26
C ILE A 143 4.51 -10.27 -0.22
N ALA A 144 5.05 -11.16 -1.06
CA ALA A 144 4.69 -11.25 -2.46
C ALA A 144 3.26 -11.80 -2.64
N GLU A 145 2.86 -12.79 -1.85
CA GLU A 145 1.50 -13.35 -1.85
C GLU A 145 0.47 -12.29 -1.45
N ILE A 146 0.74 -11.51 -0.40
CA ILE A 146 -0.14 -10.40 0.01
C ILE A 146 -0.33 -9.40 -1.14
N LYS A 147 0.76 -9.02 -1.82
CA LYS A 147 0.68 -8.12 -2.99
C LYS A 147 -0.10 -8.73 -4.15
N CYS A 148 0.05 -10.04 -4.40
CA CYS A 148 -0.76 -10.73 -5.41
C CYS A 148 -2.24 -10.68 -5.04
N THR A 149 -2.59 -10.91 -3.78
CA THR A 149 -3.99 -10.85 -3.34
C THR A 149 -4.58 -9.44 -3.45
N ASP A 150 -3.82 -8.38 -3.14
CA ASP A 150 -4.25 -6.99 -3.31
C ASP A 150 -4.51 -6.68 -4.81
N LEU A 151 -3.59 -7.11 -5.68
CA LEU A 151 -3.74 -6.93 -7.14
C LEU A 151 -4.90 -7.73 -7.73
N GLU A 152 -5.20 -8.91 -7.19
CA GLU A 152 -6.37 -9.70 -7.57
C GLU A 152 -7.68 -9.00 -7.18
N GLU A 153 -7.72 -8.35 -6.01
CA GLU A 153 -8.88 -7.55 -5.59
C GLU A 153 -9.05 -6.30 -6.48
N GLU A 154 -7.96 -5.60 -6.79
CA GLU A 154 -7.99 -4.48 -7.74
C GLU A 154 -8.49 -4.92 -9.12
N LEU A 155 -8.01 -6.05 -9.64
CA LEU A 155 -8.44 -6.60 -10.91
C LEU A 155 -9.93 -6.94 -10.90
N LYS A 156 -10.44 -7.49 -9.79
CA LYS A 156 -11.87 -7.76 -9.61
C LYS A 156 -12.69 -6.47 -9.62
N ASN A 157 -12.22 -5.41 -8.97
CA ASN A 157 -12.87 -4.10 -8.95
C ASN A 157 -12.90 -3.45 -10.34
N VAL A 158 -11.79 -3.52 -11.08
CA VAL A 158 -11.70 -3.05 -12.48
C VAL A 158 -12.64 -3.86 -13.36
N THR A 159 -12.69 -5.19 -13.20
CA THR A 159 -13.59 -6.06 -13.96
C THR A 159 -15.06 -5.72 -13.73
N ASN A 160 -15.45 -5.43 -12.49
CA ASN A 160 -16.82 -5.01 -12.17
C ASN A 160 -17.15 -3.64 -12.78
N SER A 161 -16.20 -2.71 -12.74
CA SER A 161 -16.35 -1.38 -13.35
C SER A 161 -16.50 -1.47 -14.87
N LEU A 162 -15.71 -2.34 -15.50
CA LEU A 162 -15.78 -2.60 -16.95
C LEU A 162 -17.13 -3.19 -17.34
N LYS A 163 -17.64 -4.20 -16.61
CA LYS A 163 -18.99 -4.75 -16.85
C LYS A 163 -20.09 -3.68 -16.73
N SER A 164 -19.97 -2.77 -15.77
CA SER A 164 -20.93 -1.66 -15.63
C SER A 164 -20.85 -0.68 -16.81
N LEU A 165 -19.64 -0.41 -17.33
CA LEU A 165 -19.42 0.44 -18.50
C LEU A 165 -19.94 -0.22 -19.78
N GLU A 166 -19.71 -1.51 -19.98
CA GLU A 166 -20.28 -2.29 -21.09
C GLU A 166 -21.81 -2.23 -21.07
N ALA A 167 -22.43 -2.49 -19.91
CA ALA A 167 -23.89 -2.40 -19.78
C ALA A 167 -24.44 -0.98 -20.00
N GLN A 168 -23.64 0.07 -19.75
CA GLN A 168 -24.01 1.44 -20.12
C GLN A 168 -23.87 1.68 -21.62
N SER A 169 -22.79 1.18 -22.23
CA SER A 169 -22.56 1.26 -23.67
C SER A 169 -23.71 0.64 -24.46
N ASP A 170 -24.18 -0.55 -24.05
CA ASP A 170 -25.32 -1.23 -24.69
C ASP A 170 -26.59 -0.37 -24.62
N LYS A 171 -26.86 0.25 -23.46
CA LYS A 171 -28.00 1.16 -23.28
C LYS A 171 -27.91 2.42 -24.14
N TYR A 172 -26.70 2.93 -24.38
CA TYR A 172 -26.50 4.07 -25.27
C TYR A 172 -26.68 3.66 -26.73
N SER A 173 -26.20 2.49 -27.13
CA SER A 173 -26.46 1.93 -28.46
C SER A 173 -27.96 1.77 -28.73
N GLU A 174 -28.73 1.19 -27.79
CA GLU A 174 -30.18 1.08 -27.95
C GLU A 174 -30.90 2.45 -28.07
N LYS A 175 -30.35 3.49 -27.43
CA LYS A 175 -30.89 4.84 -27.55
C LYS A 175 -30.53 5.45 -28.90
N GLU A 176 -29.32 5.21 -29.37
CA GLU A 176 -28.85 5.65 -30.69
C GLU A 176 -29.76 5.07 -31.78
N ASP A 177 -30.03 3.75 -31.75
CA ASP A 177 -30.97 3.10 -32.68
C ASP A 177 -32.36 3.74 -32.66
N LYS A 178 -32.89 4.06 -31.46
CA LYS A 178 -34.19 4.74 -31.32
C LYS A 178 -34.18 6.15 -31.90
N TYR A 179 -33.12 6.90 -31.67
CA TYR A 179 -32.98 8.24 -32.24
C TYR A 179 -32.83 8.20 -33.76
N GLU A 180 -32.11 7.21 -34.31
CA GLU A 180 -32.03 7.00 -35.75
C GLU A 180 -33.42 6.71 -36.36
N GLU A 181 -34.22 5.85 -35.73
CA GLU A 181 -35.60 5.56 -36.15
C GLU A 181 -36.50 6.81 -36.07
N GLU A 182 -36.44 7.57 -34.98
CA GLU A 182 -37.18 8.82 -34.82
C GLU A 182 -36.78 9.87 -35.87
N ILE A 183 -35.48 10.04 -36.13
CA ILE A 183 -34.96 10.93 -37.16
C ILE A 183 -35.47 10.50 -38.53
N LYS A 184 -35.52 9.19 -38.83
CA LYS A 184 -36.05 8.68 -40.09
C LYS A 184 -37.54 9.01 -40.25
N ILE A 185 -38.35 8.77 -39.23
CA ILE A 185 -39.79 9.09 -39.24
C ILE A 185 -40.02 10.60 -39.42
N LEU A 186 -39.24 11.43 -38.71
CA LEU A 186 -39.33 12.89 -38.83
C LEU A 186 -38.92 13.37 -40.23
N ASN A 187 -37.88 12.79 -40.82
CA ASN A 187 -37.47 13.08 -42.19
C ASN A 187 -38.53 12.69 -43.22
N ASP A 188 -39.18 11.53 -43.05
CA ASP A 188 -40.25 11.11 -43.95
C ASP A 188 -41.47 12.04 -43.84
N ARG A 189 -41.85 12.44 -42.62
CA ARG A 189 -42.90 13.46 -42.40
C ARG A 189 -42.54 14.82 -42.98
N LEU A 190 -41.27 15.22 -42.88
CA LEU A 190 -40.80 16.46 -43.47
C LEU A 190 -40.98 16.43 -45.00
N LYS A 191 -40.56 15.33 -45.67
CA LYS A 191 -40.76 15.16 -47.11
C LYS A 191 -42.24 15.17 -47.51
N GLU A 192 -43.12 14.54 -46.72
CA GLU A 192 -44.57 14.59 -46.96
C GLU A 192 -45.12 16.03 -46.82
N ALA A 193 -44.64 16.79 -45.83
CA ALA A 193 -45.03 18.17 -45.64
C ALA A 193 -44.51 19.07 -46.76
N GLU A 194 -43.27 18.87 -47.21
CA GLU A 194 -42.65 19.58 -48.34
C GLU A 194 -43.42 19.34 -49.64
N THR A 195 -43.70 18.07 -49.99
CA THR A 195 -44.49 17.75 -51.18
C THR A 195 -45.91 18.31 -51.13
N ARG A 196 -46.55 18.34 -49.96
CA ARG A 196 -47.84 19.00 -49.76
C ARG A 196 -47.74 20.52 -49.93
N ALA A 197 -46.69 21.15 -49.39
CA ALA A 197 -46.46 22.58 -49.54
C ALA A 197 -46.23 22.96 -51.02
N GLU A 198 -45.40 22.20 -51.75
CA GLU A 198 -45.21 22.39 -53.19
C GLU A 198 -46.51 22.32 -53.99
N PHE A 199 -47.40 21.37 -53.64
CA PHE A 199 -48.71 21.28 -54.29
C PHE A 199 -49.61 22.49 -53.99
N ALA A 200 -49.59 22.95 -52.73
CA ALA A 200 -50.31 24.15 -52.33
C ALA A 200 -49.77 25.39 -53.05
N GLU A 201 -48.46 25.56 -53.15
CA GLU A 201 -47.81 26.65 -53.90
C GLU A 201 -48.22 26.63 -55.38
N ARG A 202 -48.22 25.46 -56.04
CA ARG A 202 -48.73 25.35 -57.43
C ARG A 202 -50.21 25.73 -57.55
N THR A 203 -51.00 25.46 -56.52
CA THR A 203 -52.42 25.82 -56.50
C THR A 203 -52.62 27.32 -56.30
N VAL A 204 -51.86 27.93 -55.39
CA VAL A 204 -51.83 29.38 -55.18
C VAL A 204 -51.40 30.09 -56.46
N ALA A 205 -50.32 29.65 -57.12
CA ALA A 205 -49.88 30.22 -58.39
C ALA A 205 -50.97 30.15 -59.48
N LYS A 206 -51.74 29.05 -59.56
CA LYS A 206 -52.89 28.97 -60.47
C LYS A 206 -53.97 29.96 -60.09
N LEU A 207 -54.31 30.06 -58.80
CA LEU A 207 -55.32 31.00 -58.32
C LEU A 207 -54.89 32.45 -58.57
N GLU A 208 -53.63 32.81 -58.35
CA GLU A 208 -53.06 34.12 -58.69
C GLU A 208 -53.27 34.42 -60.18
N THR A 209 -52.92 33.51 -61.09
CA THR A 209 -53.18 33.76 -62.52
C THR A 209 -54.66 33.90 -62.87
N THR A 210 -55.57 33.29 -62.10
CA THR A 210 -57.02 33.50 -62.29
C THR A 210 -57.48 34.82 -61.69
N ILE A 211 -56.90 35.25 -60.57
CA ILE A 211 -57.15 36.56 -59.98
C ILE A 211 -56.68 37.63 -60.95
N ASP A 212 -55.46 37.54 -61.51
CA ASP A 212 -54.95 38.49 -62.50
C ASP A 212 -55.91 38.64 -63.70
N LYS A 213 -56.43 37.52 -64.23
CA LYS A 213 -57.42 37.54 -65.32
C LYS A 213 -58.75 38.16 -64.92
N LEU A 214 -59.21 37.88 -63.70
CA LEU A 214 -60.45 38.46 -63.17
C LEU A 214 -60.26 39.95 -62.87
N GLU A 215 -59.08 40.36 -62.41
CA GLU A 215 -58.71 41.75 -62.18
C GLU A 215 -58.60 42.52 -63.50
N GLU A 216 -58.02 41.91 -64.54
CA GLU A 216 -58.02 42.44 -65.91
C GLU A 216 -59.45 42.59 -66.43
N SER A 217 -60.27 41.55 -66.34
CA SER A 217 -61.69 41.63 -66.75
C SER A 217 -62.47 42.68 -65.95
N LEU A 218 -62.21 42.78 -64.64
CA LEU A 218 -62.80 43.80 -63.78
C LEU A 218 -62.28 45.19 -64.12
N HIS A 219 -61.01 45.32 -64.52
CA HIS A 219 -60.42 46.57 -64.98
C HIS A 219 -61.09 47.02 -66.28
N ASP A 220 -61.27 46.12 -67.25
CA ASP A 220 -61.97 46.38 -68.50
C ASP A 220 -63.41 46.83 -68.24
N GLU A 221 -64.15 46.09 -67.42
CA GLU A 221 -65.52 46.45 -67.00
C GLU A 221 -65.55 47.77 -66.22
N LYS A 222 -64.56 48.04 -65.36
CA LYS A 222 -64.42 49.32 -64.65
C LYS A 222 -64.04 50.45 -65.59
N GLU A 223 -63.25 50.21 -66.62
CA GLU A 223 -62.88 51.21 -67.62
C GLU A 223 -64.11 51.55 -68.45
N GLU A 224 -64.87 50.56 -68.89
CA GLU A 224 -66.16 50.76 -69.56
C GLU A 224 -67.16 51.50 -68.64
N ASN A 225 -67.24 51.09 -67.37
CA ASN A 225 -68.07 51.77 -66.38
C ASN A 225 -67.56 53.18 -66.09
N ASN A 226 -66.26 53.42 -65.97
CA ASN A 226 -65.67 54.75 -65.84
C ASN A 226 -65.87 55.59 -67.10
N ASN A 227 -65.93 55.00 -68.28
CA ASN A 227 -66.25 55.70 -69.51
C ASN A 227 -67.74 56.08 -69.54
N MET A 228 -68.62 55.17 -69.08
CA MET A 228 -70.02 55.49 -68.77
C MET A 228 -70.12 56.56 -67.68
N ARG A 229 -69.28 56.49 -66.65
CA ARG A 229 -69.23 57.40 -65.50
C ARG A 229 -68.65 58.74 -65.89
N GLN A 230 -67.68 58.82 -66.79
CA GLN A 230 -67.15 60.05 -67.40
C GLN A 230 -68.18 60.66 -68.32
N ARG A 231 -68.96 59.87 -69.05
CA ARG A 231 -70.16 60.38 -69.73
C ARG A 231 -71.18 60.91 -68.73
N LEU A 232 -71.36 60.20 -67.61
CA LEU A 232 -72.24 60.60 -66.51
C LEU A 232 -71.68 61.76 -65.69
N GLU A 233 -70.36 61.94 -65.63
CA GLU A 233 -69.61 63.00 -64.96
C GLU A 233 -69.44 64.17 -65.89
N GLN A 234 -69.49 63.99 -67.21
CA GLN A 234 -69.64 65.09 -68.13
C GLN A 234 -71.05 65.66 -67.99
N THR A 235 -72.07 64.82 -67.83
CA THR A 235 -73.43 65.27 -67.45
C THR A 235 -73.58 65.65 -65.97
N LEU A 236 -72.74 65.13 -65.07
CA LEU A 236 -72.73 65.52 -63.67
C LEU A 236 -71.81 66.71 -63.43
N LEU A 237 -70.76 67.00 -64.19
CA LEU A 237 -69.97 68.25 -64.14
C LEU A 237 -70.80 69.40 -64.68
N GLU A 238 -71.67 69.11 -65.65
CA GLU A 238 -72.81 69.98 -65.97
C GLU A 238 -73.72 70.22 -64.74
N LEU A 239 -73.80 69.31 -63.76
CA LEU A 239 -74.62 69.41 -62.52
C LEU A 239 -73.84 69.65 -61.20
N SER A 240 -72.51 69.60 -61.21
CA SER A 240 -71.58 69.55 -60.07
C SER A 240 -70.50 70.63 -60.20
N SER A 241 -70.54 71.42 -61.27
CA SER A 241 -70.33 72.87 -61.20
C SER A 241 -71.17 73.56 -60.09
N LEU A 242 -72.03 72.83 -59.38
CA LEU A 242 -72.92 73.30 -58.33
C LEU A 242 -72.57 72.87 -56.91
N PHE A 243 -71.83 71.79 -56.62
CA PHE A 243 -71.62 71.40 -55.21
C PHE A 243 -70.30 70.65 -54.96
N SER A 244 -69.42 71.35 -54.24
CA SER A 244 -68.04 71.06 -53.86
C SER A 244 -67.80 69.80 -53.03
N GLU A 245 -66.56 69.33 -53.18
CA GLU A 245 -65.82 68.19 -52.62
C GLU A 245 -65.89 67.90 -51.10
N ASP A 246 -65.81 66.60 -50.86
CA ASP A 246 -64.94 65.82 -49.96
C ASP A 246 -64.96 65.88 -48.43
N ALA A 247 -64.90 64.65 -47.90
CA ALA A 247 -64.74 64.24 -46.53
C ALA A 247 -63.25 64.06 -46.14
N PHE A 248 -62.96 63.98 -44.83
CA PHE A 248 -61.65 63.53 -44.31
C PHE A 248 -61.75 62.77 -42.97
N ASN A 249 -60.87 61.79 -42.74
CA ASN A 249 -60.74 60.95 -41.53
C ASN A 249 -59.27 60.98 -40.99
N SER A 250 -59.10 60.77 -39.68
CA SER A 250 -57.86 60.99 -38.90
C SER A 250 -57.12 59.70 -38.51
N THR A 251 -55.76 59.72 -38.47
CA THR A 251 -54.87 58.55 -38.27
C THR A 251 -54.11 58.59 -36.93
N PHE A 252 -53.92 57.42 -36.31
CA PHE A 252 -53.13 57.15 -35.09
C PHE A 252 -51.69 56.71 -35.43
N ILE A 253 -50.68 57.12 -34.65
CA ILE A 253 -49.24 56.91 -34.93
C ILE A 253 -48.57 56.05 -33.85
N SER A 254 -47.80 55.03 -34.27
CA SER A 254 -47.02 54.10 -33.42
C SER A 254 -45.56 54.54 -33.25
N THR A 255 -44.96 54.26 -32.09
CA THR A 255 -43.54 54.57 -31.79
C THR A 255 -42.57 53.63 -32.53
N ILE A 256 -41.55 54.20 -33.19
CA ILE A 256 -40.46 53.49 -33.88
C ILE A 256 -39.16 53.70 -33.08
N GLY A 257 -38.58 52.63 -32.49
CA GLY A 257 -37.24 52.67 -31.86
C GLY A 257 -37.20 52.51 -30.32
N ILE A 258 -36.12 53.02 -29.71
CA ILE A 258 -35.87 53.07 -28.24
C ILE A 258 -35.84 54.54 -27.81
N ASP A 259 -36.56 54.89 -26.74
CA ASP A 259 -36.62 56.25 -26.16
C ASP A 259 -35.91 56.30 -24.79
N PHE A 260 -35.27 57.42 -24.45
CA PHE A 260 -34.47 57.59 -23.23
C PHE A 260 -34.91 58.81 -22.44
N LYS A 261 -35.24 58.63 -21.16
CA LYS A 261 -35.69 59.70 -20.26
C LYS A 261 -35.00 59.64 -18.90
N ILE A 262 -34.67 60.80 -18.35
CA ILE A 262 -34.09 60.93 -17.00
C ILE A 262 -35.11 61.60 -16.08
N ARG A 263 -35.37 61.00 -14.91
CA ARG A 263 -36.20 61.59 -13.84
C ARG A 263 -35.47 61.50 -12.51
N THR A 264 -35.35 62.61 -11.78
CA THR A 264 -34.78 62.61 -10.43
C THR A 264 -35.90 62.48 -9.41
N ILE A 265 -35.79 61.51 -8.50
CA ILE A 265 -36.71 61.29 -7.39
C ILE A 265 -35.97 61.40 -6.06
N GLU A 266 -36.69 61.69 -4.98
CA GLU A 266 -36.12 61.72 -3.62
C GLU A 266 -36.64 60.50 -2.83
N LEU A 267 -35.72 59.65 -2.37
CA LEU A 267 -36.02 58.43 -1.60
C LEU A 267 -35.16 58.37 -0.33
N ASP A 268 -35.81 58.42 0.83
CA ASP A 268 -35.22 58.47 2.18
C ASP A 268 -34.10 59.52 2.31
N GLY A 269 -34.38 60.76 1.88
CA GLY A 269 -33.45 61.90 1.94
C GLY A 269 -32.30 61.86 0.93
N LYS A 270 -32.19 60.82 0.09
CA LYS A 270 -31.23 60.74 -1.02
C LYS A 270 -31.92 61.08 -2.34
N LYS A 271 -31.33 61.98 -3.13
CA LYS A 271 -31.77 62.27 -4.51
C LYS A 271 -31.21 61.22 -5.46
N ILE A 272 -32.08 60.44 -6.08
CA ILE A 272 -31.73 59.35 -7.01
C ILE A 272 -32.14 59.75 -8.42
N LYS A 273 -31.19 59.68 -9.37
CA LYS A 273 -31.45 59.90 -10.80
C LYS A 273 -31.84 58.57 -11.45
N LEU A 274 -33.11 58.43 -11.83
CA LEU A 274 -33.58 57.30 -12.64
C LEU A 274 -33.30 57.57 -14.11
N GLN A 275 -32.63 56.63 -14.75
CA GLN A 275 -32.42 56.58 -16.20
C GLN A 275 -33.35 55.51 -16.77
N ILE A 276 -34.39 55.93 -17.47
CA ILE A 276 -35.46 55.08 -17.98
C ILE A 276 -35.24 54.88 -19.48
N TRP A 277 -35.15 53.62 -19.89
CA TRP A 277 -35.02 53.20 -21.28
C TRP A 277 -36.34 52.55 -21.70
N ASP A 278 -37.08 53.19 -22.60
CA ASP A 278 -38.32 52.67 -23.18
C ASP A 278 -38.00 51.94 -24.49
N THR A 279 -38.29 50.65 -24.57
CA THR A 279 -37.93 49.80 -25.70
C THR A 279 -39.17 49.37 -26.48
N ALA A 280 -39.17 49.50 -27.82
CA ALA A 280 -40.28 49.03 -28.64
C ALA A 280 -40.61 47.55 -28.38
N GLY A 281 -41.86 47.28 -27.95
CA GLY A 281 -42.37 45.93 -27.68
C GLY A 281 -42.77 45.12 -28.92
N GLN A 282 -42.48 45.62 -30.12
CA GLN A 282 -42.75 44.89 -31.36
C GLN A 282 -41.69 43.79 -31.53
N GLU A 283 -42.14 42.55 -31.70
CA GLU A 283 -41.30 41.35 -31.80
C GLU A 283 -40.19 41.44 -32.86
N ARG A 284 -40.38 42.26 -33.90
CA ARG A 284 -39.41 42.54 -34.97
C ARG A 284 -38.13 43.26 -34.50
N PHE A 285 -38.09 43.80 -33.28
CA PHE A 285 -36.94 44.52 -32.73
C PHE A 285 -36.26 43.83 -31.53
N ARG A 286 -36.59 42.55 -31.25
CA ARG A 286 -36.06 41.78 -30.11
C ARG A 286 -34.52 41.73 -30.02
N THR A 287 -33.81 41.82 -31.15
CA THR A 287 -32.33 41.83 -31.19
C THR A 287 -31.72 43.10 -30.60
N ILE A 288 -32.43 44.23 -30.64
CA ILE A 288 -31.93 45.52 -30.15
C ILE A 288 -32.07 45.61 -28.62
N THR A 289 -33.06 44.93 -28.04
CA THR A 289 -33.40 44.99 -26.60
C THR A 289 -32.39 44.27 -25.69
N THR A 290 -31.72 43.22 -26.16
CA THR A 290 -30.82 42.41 -25.32
C THR A 290 -29.58 43.15 -24.83
N ALA A 291 -29.07 44.12 -25.61
CA ALA A 291 -27.92 44.94 -25.23
C ALA A 291 -28.18 45.79 -23.96
N TYR A 292 -29.44 46.16 -23.72
CA TYR A 292 -29.82 47.03 -22.60
C TYR A 292 -30.03 46.28 -21.29
N TYR A 293 -30.06 44.94 -21.30
CA TYR A 293 -30.19 44.14 -20.08
C TYR A 293 -28.90 44.09 -19.25
N ARG A 294 -27.73 44.17 -19.89
CA ARG A 294 -26.42 43.94 -19.25
C ARG A 294 -26.01 45.02 -18.23
N GLY A 295 -26.68 46.17 -18.24
CA GLY A 295 -26.43 47.28 -17.30
C GLY A 295 -27.66 47.73 -16.50
N ALA A 296 -28.80 47.03 -16.63
CA ALA A 296 -30.03 47.41 -15.95
C ALA A 296 -29.95 47.05 -14.45
N MET A 297 -30.28 48.01 -13.58
CA MET A 297 -30.42 47.79 -12.14
C MET A 297 -31.79 47.25 -11.76
N GLY A 298 -32.82 47.60 -12.55
CA GLY A 298 -34.12 46.96 -12.47
C GLY A 298 -34.86 47.00 -13.80
N ILE A 299 -35.79 46.05 -13.96
CA ILE A 299 -36.54 45.83 -15.19
C ILE A 299 -38.03 45.73 -14.88
N MET A 300 -38.84 46.49 -15.63
CA MET A 300 -40.29 46.48 -15.53
C MET A 300 -40.89 45.78 -16.76
N LEU A 301 -41.62 44.70 -16.52
CA LEU A 301 -42.28 43.89 -17.54
C LEU A 301 -43.76 44.29 -17.61
N VAL A 302 -44.20 44.85 -18.74
CA VAL A 302 -45.55 45.40 -18.87
C VAL A 302 -46.38 44.55 -19.84
N TYR A 303 -47.55 44.09 -19.41
CA TYR A 303 -48.57 43.51 -20.29
C TYR A 303 -49.87 44.33 -20.24
N ASP A 304 -50.75 44.12 -21.20
CA ASP A 304 -52.07 44.75 -21.27
C ASP A 304 -53.13 43.80 -20.73
N ILE A 305 -53.89 44.22 -19.70
CA ILE A 305 -54.92 43.36 -19.09
C ILE A 305 -56.05 42.99 -20.04
N THR A 306 -56.21 43.73 -21.14
CA THR A 306 -57.23 43.50 -22.19
C THR A 306 -56.72 42.59 -23.31
N ASN A 307 -55.46 42.14 -23.27
CA ASN A 307 -54.86 41.30 -24.30
C ASN A 307 -54.12 40.11 -23.68
N GLU A 308 -54.73 38.93 -23.69
CA GLU A 308 -54.17 37.71 -23.11
C GLU A 308 -52.82 37.30 -23.71
N LYS A 309 -52.62 37.48 -25.03
CA LYS A 309 -51.34 37.16 -25.68
C LYS A 309 -50.17 37.97 -25.11
N SER A 310 -50.41 39.21 -24.70
CA SER A 310 -49.39 40.04 -24.08
C SER A 310 -48.95 39.51 -22.71
N PHE A 311 -49.86 38.87 -21.97
CA PHE A 311 -49.59 38.23 -20.69
C PHE A 311 -48.85 36.91 -20.84
N GLU A 312 -49.25 36.06 -21.79
CA GLU A 312 -48.54 34.80 -22.09
C GLU A 312 -47.07 35.05 -22.46
N ASN A 313 -46.81 36.14 -23.18
CA ASN A 313 -45.46 36.54 -23.57
C ASN A 313 -44.57 36.96 -22.38
N ILE A 314 -45.12 37.30 -21.21
CA ILE A 314 -44.31 37.68 -20.04
C ILE A 314 -43.36 36.55 -19.63
N LYS A 315 -43.76 35.28 -19.74
CA LYS A 315 -42.88 34.13 -19.44
C LYS A 315 -41.64 34.11 -20.33
N ASN A 316 -41.82 34.38 -21.62
CA ASN A 316 -40.72 34.46 -22.57
C ASN A 316 -39.79 35.65 -22.27
N TRP A 317 -40.33 36.78 -21.82
CA TRP A 317 -39.53 37.93 -21.42
C TRP A 317 -38.74 37.69 -20.12
N ILE A 318 -39.34 37.03 -19.13
CA ILE A 318 -38.65 36.65 -17.88
C ILE A 318 -37.45 35.75 -18.19
N ARG A 319 -37.65 34.71 -19.01
CA ARG A 319 -36.57 33.81 -19.42
C ARG A 319 -35.44 34.53 -20.15
N ASN A 320 -35.78 35.45 -21.06
CA ASN A 320 -34.78 36.22 -21.80
C ASN A 320 -33.95 37.14 -20.86
N ILE A 321 -34.59 37.73 -19.86
CA ILE A 321 -33.90 38.50 -18.81
C ILE A 321 -32.98 37.61 -17.98
N GLU A 322 -33.40 36.40 -17.61
CA GLU A 322 -32.56 35.45 -16.86
C GLU A 322 -31.33 34.99 -17.65
N GLU A 323 -31.46 34.87 -18.98
CA GLU A 323 -30.36 34.48 -19.86
C GLU A 323 -29.33 35.61 -20.08
N HIS A 324 -29.75 36.89 -20.07
CA HIS A 324 -28.92 38.02 -20.55
C HIS A 324 -28.66 39.15 -19.53
N ALA A 325 -29.44 39.26 -18.45
CA ALA A 325 -29.26 40.27 -17.43
C ALA A 325 -28.35 39.77 -16.29
N SER A 326 -27.87 40.69 -15.45
CA SER A 326 -27.15 40.32 -14.22
C SER A 326 -28.11 39.63 -13.24
N SER A 327 -27.63 38.61 -12.51
CA SER A 327 -28.40 37.91 -11.46
C SER A 327 -28.90 38.84 -10.35
N ASP A 328 -28.30 40.02 -10.24
CA ASP A 328 -28.63 41.02 -9.24
C ASP A 328 -29.75 41.99 -9.64
N VAL A 329 -30.26 41.91 -10.87
CA VAL A 329 -31.30 42.82 -11.37
C VAL A 329 -32.61 42.65 -10.60
N GLU A 330 -33.24 43.76 -10.22
CA GLU A 330 -34.55 43.73 -9.58
C GLU A 330 -35.67 43.74 -10.62
N LYS A 331 -36.68 42.87 -10.48
CA LYS A 331 -37.71 42.67 -11.51
C LYS A 331 -39.07 43.08 -10.96
N MET A 332 -39.94 43.60 -11.82
CA MET A 332 -41.34 43.89 -11.49
C MET A 332 -42.25 43.66 -12.69
N VAL A 333 -43.42 43.03 -12.48
CA VAL A 333 -44.44 42.83 -13.51
C VAL A 333 -45.58 43.83 -13.32
N LEU A 334 -46.01 44.48 -14.40
CA LEU A 334 -47.09 45.43 -14.44
C LEU A 334 -48.23 44.98 -15.38
N GLY A 335 -49.45 44.91 -14.85
CA GLY A 335 -50.66 44.81 -15.67
C GLY A 335 -51.18 46.21 -15.99
N ASN A 336 -50.96 46.69 -17.22
CA ASN A 336 -51.38 48.02 -17.67
C ASN A 336 -52.81 48.01 -18.24
N LYS A 337 -53.42 49.20 -18.32
CA LYS A 337 -54.81 49.47 -18.73
C LYS A 337 -55.89 48.99 -17.74
N CYS A 338 -55.59 49.02 -16.45
CA CYS A 338 -56.56 48.63 -15.41
C CYS A 338 -57.83 49.51 -15.34
N ASP A 339 -57.84 50.66 -16.04
CA ASP A 339 -59.00 51.52 -16.23
C ASP A 339 -60.10 50.91 -17.11
N ILE A 340 -59.77 49.94 -17.98
CA ILE A 340 -60.73 49.31 -18.92
C ILE A 340 -61.11 47.92 -18.41
N ASN A 341 -61.70 47.85 -17.23
CA ASN A 341 -62.02 46.58 -16.56
C ASN A 341 -63.06 45.74 -17.33
N ASP A 342 -63.96 46.38 -18.09
CA ASP A 342 -65.01 45.69 -18.86
C ASP A 342 -64.47 44.83 -20.01
N LYS A 343 -63.24 45.11 -20.48
CA LYS A 343 -62.56 44.34 -21.53
C LYS A 343 -61.43 43.47 -20.98
N ARG A 344 -61.40 43.25 -19.67
CA ARG A 344 -60.35 42.48 -19.00
C ARG A 344 -60.37 41.02 -19.47
N GLN A 345 -59.23 40.56 -19.96
CA GLN A 345 -58.98 39.16 -20.30
C GLN A 345 -58.09 38.47 -19.24
N VAL A 346 -57.26 39.25 -18.53
CA VAL A 346 -56.35 38.75 -17.49
C VAL A 346 -56.78 39.26 -16.12
N SER A 347 -57.16 38.34 -15.23
CA SER A 347 -57.52 38.68 -13.84
C SER A 347 -56.29 39.09 -13.03
N LYS A 348 -56.52 39.91 -11.99
CA LYS A 348 -55.48 40.34 -11.07
C LYS A 348 -54.78 39.14 -10.40
N ASP A 349 -55.56 38.14 -9.98
CA ASP A 349 -55.05 36.90 -9.37
C ASP A 349 -54.12 36.13 -10.30
N ARG A 350 -54.34 36.14 -11.62
CA ARG A 350 -53.43 35.49 -12.58
C ARG A 350 -52.10 36.22 -12.64
N GLY A 351 -52.11 37.55 -12.62
CA GLY A 351 -50.91 38.38 -12.54
C GLY A 351 -50.12 38.14 -11.25
N GLU A 352 -50.82 38.11 -10.11
CA GLU A 352 -50.21 37.85 -8.79
C GLU A 352 -49.62 36.44 -8.70
N LYS A 353 -50.33 35.41 -9.20
CA LYS A 353 -49.82 34.02 -9.23
C LYS A 353 -48.56 33.90 -10.09
N LEU A 354 -48.55 34.52 -11.27
CA LEU A 354 -47.37 34.51 -12.15
C LEU A 354 -46.18 35.17 -11.44
N ALA A 355 -46.41 36.31 -10.79
CA ALA A 355 -45.35 37.02 -10.10
C ALA A 355 -44.81 36.20 -8.91
N LEU A 356 -45.68 35.53 -8.16
CA LEU A 356 -45.30 34.63 -7.07
C LEU A 356 -44.49 33.42 -7.56
N GLU A 357 -44.85 32.83 -8.70
CA GLU A 357 -44.15 31.70 -9.33
C GLU A 357 -42.66 32.02 -9.58
N TYR A 358 -42.35 33.24 -10.01
CA TYR A 358 -40.99 33.70 -10.29
C TYR A 358 -40.34 34.51 -9.16
N GLY A 359 -41.04 34.69 -8.02
CA GLY A 359 -40.55 35.52 -6.91
C GLY A 359 -40.41 37.01 -7.26
N ILE A 360 -41.23 37.52 -8.17
CA ILE A 360 -41.20 38.90 -8.70
C ILE A 360 -42.36 39.70 -8.10
N LYS A 361 -42.21 41.04 -7.96
CA LYS A 361 -43.32 41.91 -7.50
C LYS A 361 -44.32 42.20 -8.62
N PHE A 362 -45.60 42.36 -8.25
CA PHE A 362 -46.68 42.67 -9.18
C PHE A 362 -47.47 43.93 -8.78
N MET A 363 -47.90 44.71 -9.77
CA MET A 363 -48.80 45.85 -9.59
C MET A 363 -49.66 46.09 -10.84
N GLU A 364 -50.93 46.44 -10.68
CA GLU A 364 -51.76 46.92 -11.79
C GLU A 364 -51.65 48.44 -11.93
N THR A 365 -51.53 48.90 -13.18
CA THR A 365 -51.33 50.31 -13.53
C THR A 365 -52.28 50.74 -14.64
N SER A 366 -52.57 52.04 -14.71
CA SER A 366 -53.19 52.66 -15.88
C SER A 366 -52.41 53.91 -16.26
N ALA A 367 -51.73 53.84 -17.41
CA ALA A 367 -51.09 55.02 -17.98
C ALA A 367 -52.11 56.11 -18.35
N LYS A 368 -53.33 55.73 -18.76
CA LYS A 368 -54.39 56.67 -19.18
C LYS A 368 -55.02 57.38 -17.98
N ALA A 369 -55.33 56.65 -16.92
CA ALA A 369 -55.96 57.19 -15.71
C ALA A 369 -54.93 57.61 -14.63
N ASN A 370 -53.63 57.48 -14.93
CA ASN A 370 -52.51 57.75 -14.02
C ASN A 370 -52.60 56.98 -12.69
N ILE A 371 -53.04 55.73 -12.75
CA ILE A 371 -53.20 54.86 -11.56
C ILE A 371 -51.92 54.05 -11.38
N ASN A 372 -51.33 54.12 -10.18
CA ASN A 372 -50.17 53.34 -9.74
C ASN A 372 -48.89 53.47 -10.58
N VAL A 373 -48.84 54.34 -11.59
CA VAL A 373 -47.66 54.53 -12.45
C VAL A 373 -46.47 55.01 -11.61
N GLU A 374 -46.65 56.06 -10.81
CA GLU A 374 -45.59 56.59 -9.95
C GLU A 374 -45.20 55.61 -8.83
N ASN A 375 -46.19 54.94 -8.23
CA ASN A 375 -45.96 53.93 -7.19
C ASN A 375 -45.11 52.76 -7.71
N ALA A 376 -45.31 52.32 -8.95
CA ALA A 376 -44.53 51.25 -9.55
C ALA A 376 -43.05 51.63 -9.67
N PHE A 377 -42.74 52.82 -10.20
CA PHE A 377 -41.36 53.31 -10.31
C PHE A 377 -40.70 53.53 -8.94
N LEU A 378 -41.42 54.12 -7.98
CA LEU A 378 -40.89 54.35 -6.62
C LEU A 378 -40.62 53.04 -5.87
N THR A 379 -41.49 52.04 -6.04
CA THR A 379 -41.34 50.73 -5.39
C THR A 379 -40.09 50.03 -5.92
N LEU A 380 -39.95 49.91 -7.24
CA LEU A 380 -38.78 49.30 -7.85
C LEU A 380 -37.49 50.04 -7.46
N ALA A 381 -37.49 51.38 -7.48
CA ALA A 381 -36.33 52.18 -7.08
C ALA A 381 -35.93 51.97 -5.61
N ARG A 382 -36.89 51.79 -4.70
CA ARG A 382 -36.65 51.48 -3.28
C ARG A 382 -36.02 50.09 -3.09
N ASP A 383 -36.48 49.10 -3.84
CA ASP A 383 -35.95 47.74 -3.76
C ASP A 383 -34.51 47.67 -4.25
N ILE A 384 -34.23 48.32 -5.38
CA ILE A 384 -32.87 48.45 -5.91
C ILE A 384 -31.94 49.13 -4.90
N LYS A 385 -32.41 50.22 -4.27
CA LYS A 385 -31.64 50.94 -3.24
C LYS A 385 -31.31 50.04 -2.04
N THR A 386 -32.31 49.36 -1.49
CA THR A 386 -32.13 48.43 -0.37
C THR A 386 -31.08 47.36 -0.70
N LYS A 387 -31.17 46.77 -1.90
CA LYS A 387 -30.24 45.75 -2.37
C LYS A 387 -28.81 46.28 -2.56
N MET A 388 -28.66 47.54 -2.98
CA MET A 388 -27.36 48.20 -3.08
C MET A 388 -26.74 48.51 -1.72
N ASP A 389 -27.54 49.01 -0.77
CA ASP A 389 -27.06 49.34 0.58
C ASP A 389 -26.59 48.05 1.31
N SER A 390 -27.28 46.91 1.18
CA SER A 390 -26.87 45.62 1.75
C SER A 390 -25.54 45.07 1.20
N LYS A 391 -25.17 45.42 -0.04
CA LYS A 391 -23.88 45.00 -0.63
C LYS A 391 -22.69 45.82 -0.12
N LEU A 392 -22.92 47.03 0.37
CA LEU A 392 -21.88 47.92 0.88
C LEU A 392 -21.48 47.57 2.33
N GLU A 393 -22.38 46.99 3.13
CA GLU A 393 -22.13 46.61 4.53
C GLU A 393 -21.42 45.25 4.69
N GLY A 394 -21.39 44.41 3.65
CA GLY A 394 -20.77 43.07 3.67
C GLY A 394 -19.25 43.02 3.43
N ASN A 395 -18.57 44.17 3.27
CA ASN A 395 -17.18 44.23 2.80
C ASN A 395 -16.25 45.03 3.73
N THR A 396 -16.29 44.75 5.04
CA THR A 396 -15.27 45.20 6.02
C THR A 396 -14.35 44.04 6.43
N PRO A 397 -13.05 44.07 6.11
CA PRO A 397 -12.10 43.07 6.61
C PRO A 397 -11.58 43.47 8.00
N GLN A 398 -11.80 42.61 8.99
CA GLN A 398 -11.20 42.72 10.32
C GLN A 398 -9.72 42.27 10.24
N GLY A 399 -8.81 43.20 10.55
CA GLY A 399 -7.37 43.04 10.32
C GLY A 399 -6.66 42.11 11.29
N SER A 400 -5.61 41.45 10.79
CA SER A 400 -4.44 41.09 11.60
C SER A 400 -3.20 41.68 10.91
N SER A 401 -2.60 42.67 11.57
CA SER A 401 -1.34 43.28 11.18
C SER A 401 -0.19 42.36 11.55
N HIS A 402 0.72 42.05 10.63
CA HIS A 402 2.17 42.03 10.87
C HIS A 402 2.86 42.35 9.53
N GLY A 403 3.71 43.37 9.56
CA GLY A 403 4.23 44.06 8.38
C GLY A 403 5.38 43.33 7.68
N VAL A 404 5.56 43.66 6.40
CA VAL A 404 6.74 43.29 5.61
C VAL A 404 7.26 44.54 4.89
N LYS A 405 8.55 44.83 5.10
CA LYS A 405 9.33 45.84 4.37
C LYS A 405 9.99 45.23 3.11
N ILE A 406 10.19 46.11 2.15
CA ILE A 406 10.55 46.00 0.73
C ILE A 406 11.98 45.45 0.48
N SER A 407 12.17 44.64 -0.58
CA SER A 407 13.26 44.79 -1.58
C SER A 407 13.15 43.80 -2.76
N GLU A 408 13.53 44.30 -3.94
CA GLU A 408 13.41 43.75 -5.31
C GLU A 408 14.65 42.87 -5.72
N PRO A 409 14.84 42.39 -6.98
CA PRO A 409 14.60 41.02 -7.45
C PRO A 409 15.86 40.22 -7.87
N GLN A 410 15.76 38.88 -8.04
CA GLN A 410 16.77 38.10 -8.79
C GLN A 410 16.20 37.03 -9.77
N LYS A 411 16.66 37.22 -11.01
CA LYS A 411 16.73 36.43 -12.26
C LYS A 411 16.52 34.90 -12.23
N LYS A 412 15.86 34.41 -13.30
CA LYS A 412 16.15 33.10 -13.92
C LYS A 412 16.72 33.32 -15.33
N THR A 413 17.81 32.63 -15.64
CA THR A 413 18.48 32.57 -16.95
C THR A 413 17.87 31.49 -17.83
N SER A 414 17.59 31.80 -19.10
CA SER A 414 17.42 30.82 -20.17
C SER A 414 18.68 30.82 -21.04
N PHE A 415 19.13 29.63 -21.44
CA PHE A 415 20.21 29.42 -22.39
C PHE A 415 19.60 28.89 -23.69
N PHE A 416 19.72 29.65 -24.77
CA PHE A 416 19.76 29.11 -26.12
C PHE A 416 20.83 29.88 -26.90
N ARG A 417 21.73 29.12 -27.51
CA ARG A 417 22.85 29.63 -28.32
C ARG A 417 22.66 29.06 -29.72
N CYS A 418 22.56 29.92 -30.72
CA CYS A 418 22.91 29.57 -32.09
C CYS A 418 23.34 30.84 -32.82
N SER A 419 24.55 30.83 -33.36
CA SER A 419 25.06 31.82 -34.29
C SER A 419 25.77 31.03 -35.38
N LEU A 420 25.41 31.32 -36.63
CA LEU A 420 26.01 30.75 -37.82
C LEU A 420 27.49 31.13 -37.91
N LEU A 421 28.34 30.11 -37.99
CA LEU A 421 29.31 29.92 -39.07
C LEU A 421 29.54 28.42 -39.25
#